data_AF-R9IYQ8-F1
#
_entry.id   AF-R9IYQ8-F1
#
_cell.length_a   1.000
_cell.length_b   1.000
_cell.length_c   1.000
_cell.angle_alpha   90.00
_cell.angle_beta   90.00
_cell.angle_gamma   90.00
#
_symmetry.space_group_name_H-M   'P 1'
#
loop_
_entity.id
_entity.type
_entity.pdbx_description
1 polymer ?
#
loop_
_entity_poly.entity_id
_entity_poly.type
_entity_poly.pdbx_seq_one_letter_code
_entity_poly.pdbx_strand_id
1 'polypeptide(L)'
;MFQYLLLLETDREKEFFASIYKEHRDEMFFIAYGILHNRSDAEDVVHEAFLSLIDHVNKIIDKEPYQIWYYMKTTVKHKSYNVYRQRNLHEEVELDETWMQEKDTEKGPELLMEDFELKEAMSGLLKQLKTPYQEV
;
A
#
# COMPACT_ATOMS: atom_id res chain seq x y z
N MET A 1 8.45 6.12 22.66
CA MET A 1 8.05 7.06 23.73
C MET A 1 9.07 8.18 23.92
N PHE A 2 10.28 7.90 24.42
CA PHE A 2 11.30 8.94 24.68
C PHE A 2 11.58 9.85 23.47
N GLN A 3 11.71 9.28 22.26
CA GLN A 3 11.94 10.04 21.03
C GLN A 3 10.84 11.06 20.71
N TYR A 4 9.58 10.78 21.05
CA TYR A 4 8.47 11.71 20.80
C TYR A 4 8.52 12.91 21.73
N LEU A 5 8.87 12.70 23.01
CA LEU A 5 8.87 13.76 24.01
C LEU A 5 9.95 14.83 23.74
N LEU A 6 10.99 14.48 22.99
CA LEU A 6 12.03 15.42 22.55
C LEU A 6 11.53 16.41 21.49
N LEU A 7 10.42 16.10 20.82
CA LEU A 7 9.82 16.95 19.78
C LEU A 7 8.82 17.97 20.35
N LEU A 8 8.53 17.90 21.67
CA LEU A 8 7.55 18.74 22.33
C LEU A 8 8.27 19.77 23.21
N GLU A 9 7.83 21.02 23.11
CA GLU A 9 8.54 22.15 23.73
C GLU A 9 8.15 22.31 25.20
N THR A 10 6.86 22.18 25.51
CA THR A 10 6.32 22.44 26.84
C THR A 10 6.01 21.16 27.61
N ASP A 11 6.07 21.23 28.95
CA ASP A 11 5.73 20.08 29.79
C ASP A 11 4.24 19.71 29.68
N ARG A 12 3.37 20.70 29.45
CA ARG A 12 1.94 20.50 29.18
C ARG A 12 1.72 19.62 27.94
N GLU A 13 2.43 19.91 26.85
CA GLU A 13 2.34 19.11 25.62
C GLU A 13 2.88 17.69 25.84
N LYS A 14 3.98 17.54 26.57
CA LYS A 14 4.56 16.22 26.90
C LYS A 14 3.60 15.36 27.71
N GLU A 15 2.98 15.93 28.75
CA GLU A 15 2.00 15.24 29.58
C GLU A 15 0.76 14.83 28.77
N PHE A 16 0.24 15.74 27.95
CA PHE A 16 -0.87 15.46 27.04
C PHE A 16 -0.53 14.34 26.05
N PHE A 17 0.61 14.44 25.36
CA PHE A 17 1.00 13.42 24.40
C PHE A 17 1.21 12.06 25.09
N ALA A 18 1.82 12.05 26.28
CA ALA A 18 2.07 10.83 27.02
C ALA A 18 0.76 10.11 27.42
N SER A 19 -0.29 10.86 27.81
CA SER A 19 -1.58 10.27 28.12
C SER A 19 -2.24 9.65 26.90
N ILE A 20 -2.30 10.38 25.78
CA ILE A 20 -2.88 9.90 24.51
C ILE A 20 -2.11 8.69 23.97
N TYR A 21 -0.78 8.71 24.03
CA TYR A 21 0.03 7.58 23.59
C TYR A 21 -0.24 6.33 24.43
N LYS A 22 -0.29 6.47 25.76
CA LYS A 22 -0.56 5.34 26.65
C LYS A 22 -1.97 4.78 26.45
N GLU A 23 -2.95 5.64 26.22
CA GLU A 23 -4.36 5.25 26.11
C GLU A 23 -4.67 4.59 24.76
N HIS A 24 -4.18 5.16 23.65
CA HIS A 24 -4.67 4.78 22.32
C HIS A 24 -3.66 4.03 21.45
N ARG A 25 -2.39 3.90 21.84
CA ARG A 25 -1.36 3.28 20.99
C ARG A 25 -1.73 1.86 20.55
N ASP A 26 -2.18 1.02 21.47
CA ASP A 26 -2.53 -0.36 21.15
C ASP A 26 -3.80 -0.45 20.30
N GLU A 27 -4.81 0.35 20.61
CA GLU A 27 -6.03 0.44 19.80
C GLU A 27 -5.72 0.86 18.36
N MET A 28 -4.90 1.90 18.18
CA MET A 28 -4.47 2.37 16.86
C MET A 28 -3.67 1.30 16.11
N PHE A 29 -2.82 0.55 16.80
CA PHE A 29 -2.11 -0.59 16.23
C PHE A 29 -3.06 -1.67 15.72
N PHE A 30 -4.06 -2.08 16.51
CA PHE A 30 -5.02 -3.08 16.07
C PHE A 30 -5.86 -2.62 14.88
N ILE A 31 -6.23 -1.33 14.82
CA ILE A 31 -6.92 -0.75 13.67
C ILE A 31 -6.05 -0.82 12.42
N ALA A 32 -4.79 -0.40 12.49
CA ALA A 32 -3.87 -0.45 11.36
C ALA A 32 -3.59 -1.89 10.90
N TYR A 33 -3.34 -2.79 11.86
CA TYR A 33 -3.09 -4.20 11.60
C TYR A 33 -4.29 -4.90 10.95
N GLY A 34 -5.52 -4.54 11.35
CA GLY A 34 -6.74 -5.05 10.74
C GLY A 34 -6.93 -4.64 9.28
N ILE A 35 -6.24 -3.60 8.80
CA ILE A 35 -6.27 -3.15 7.39
C ILE A 35 -5.08 -3.73 6.61
N LEU A 36 -3.88 -3.72 7.21
CA LEU A 36 -2.63 -4.02 6.52
C LEU A 36 -2.21 -5.49 6.59
N HIS A 37 -2.67 -6.20 7.62
CA HIS A 37 -2.26 -7.58 7.95
C HIS A 37 -0.74 -7.79 7.97
N ASN A 38 0.02 -6.71 8.17
CA ASN A 38 1.47 -6.70 8.31
C ASN A 38 1.80 -5.90 9.58
N ARG A 39 2.55 -6.54 10.48
CA ARG A 39 2.91 -5.94 11.76
C ARG A 39 3.83 -4.73 11.61
N SER A 40 4.85 -4.81 10.74
CA SER A 40 5.82 -3.73 10.54
C SER A 40 5.11 -2.49 10.00
N ASP A 41 4.36 -2.65 8.91
CA ASP A 41 3.60 -1.55 8.29
C ASP A 41 2.60 -0.92 9.28
N ALA A 42 1.97 -1.75 10.13
CA ALA A 42 1.05 -1.27 11.15
C ALA A 42 1.76 -0.47 12.25
N GLU A 43 2.93 -0.91 12.71
CA GLU A 43 3.75 -0.17 13.68
C GLU A 43 4.22 1.17 13.09
N ASP A 44 4.64 1.18 11.83
CA ASP A 44 5.09 2.39 11.11
C ASP A 44 3.94 3.39 10.91
N VAL A 45 2.76 2.93 10.49
CA VAL A 45 1.59 3.80 10.36
C VAL A 45 1.20 4.44 11.69
N VAL A 46 1.23 3.67 12.78
CA VAL A 46 0.95 4.21 14.12
C VAL A 46 2.00 5.24 14.51
N HIS A 47 3.28 4.97 14.24
CA HIS A 47 4.36 5.92 14.49
C HIS A 47 4.10 7.25 13.76
N GLU A 48 3.83 7.20 12.47
CA GLU A 48 3.54 8.40 11.67
C GLU A 48 2.28 9.14 12.13
N ALA A 49 1.25 8.42 12.60
CA ALA A 49 0.04 9.04 13.13
C ALA A 49 0.33 9.84 14.42
N PHE A 50 1.19 9.30 15.29
CA PHE A 50 1.62 10.03 16.50
C PHE A 50 2.55 11.20 16.17
N LEU A 51 3.39 11.11 15.13
CA LEU A 51 4.12 12.29 14.64
C LEU A 51 3.16 13.37 14.14
N SER A 52 2.12 12.98 13.41
CA SER A 52 1.08 13.92 12.94
C SER A 52 0.35 14.61 14.11
N LEU A 53 0.13 13.89 15.22
CA LEU A 53 -0.42 14.45 16.46
C LEU A 53 0.51 15.49 17.07
N ILE A 54 1.82 15.23 17.10
CA ILE A 54 2.83 16.18 17.61
C ILE A 54 2.82 17.46 16.79
N ASP A 55 2.82 17.36 15.46
CA ASP A 55 2.80 18.51 14.55
C ASP A 55 1.56 19.41 14.75
N HIS A 56 0.47 18.84 15.26
CA HIS A 56 -0.80 19.53 15.48
C HIS A 56 -1.17 19.66 16.96
N VAL A 57 -0.25 19.39 17.89
CA VAL A 57 -0.54 19.28 19.33
C VAL A 57 -1.23 20.53 19.88
N ASN A 58 -0.76 21.71 19.47
CA ASN A 58 -1.32 23.00 19.87
C ASN A 58 -2.79 23.21 19.47
N LYS A 59 -3.28 22.52 18.44
CA LYS A 59 -4.69 22.59 18.00
C LYS A 59 -5.57 21.53 18.67
N ILE A 60 -4.96 20.48 19.22
CA ILE A 60 -5.63 19.26 19.68
C ILE A 60 -5.66 19.18 21.21
N ILE A 61 -4.68 19.76 21.91
CA ILE A 61 -4.49 19.64 23.37
C ILE A 61 -5.69 20.10 24.22
N ASP A 62 -6.50 21.02 23.70
CA ASP A 62 -7.71 21.55 24.36
C ASP A 62 -9.02 20.95 23.81
N LYS A 63 -8.95 19.85 23.05
CA LYS A 63 -10.12 19.17 22.48
C LYS A 63 -10.68 18.12 23.42
N GLU A 64 -11.96 17.81 23.23
CA GLU A 64 -12.64 16.76 23.97
C GLU A 64 -12.05 15.38 23.64
N PRO A 65 -11.99 14.43 24.59
CA PRO A 65 -11.38 13.12 24.38
C PRO A 65 -11.90 12.38 23.13
N TYR A 66 -13.21 12.43 22.87
CA TYR A 66 -13.80 11.79 21.69
C TYR A 66 -13.31 12.39 20.36
N GLN A 67 -12.98 13.69 20.34
CA GLN A 67 -12.46 14.37 19.15
C GLN A 67 -11.02 13.94 18.88
N ILE A 68 -10.22 13.78 19.94
CA ILE A 68 -8.83 13.32 19.85
C ILE A 68 -8.80 11.87 19.36
N TRP A 69 -9.64 11.01 19.95
CA TRP A 69 -9.79 9.63 19.50
C TRP A 69 -10.19 9.55 18.02
N TYR A 70 -11.18 10.34 17.60
CA TYR A 70 -11.62 10.36 16.20
C TYR A 70 -10.52 10.87 15.26
N TYR A 71 -9.76 11.88 15.67
CA TYR A 71 -8.60 12.37 14.94
C TYR A 71 -7.54 11.26 14.74
N MET A 72 -7.19 10.56 15.81
CA MET A 72 -6.21 9.46 15.77
C MET A 72 -6.71 8.34 14.86
N LYS A 73 -7.93 7.87 15.07
CA LYS A 73 -8.55 6.80 14.27
C LYS A 73 -8.60 7.18 12.78
N THR A 74 -9.01 8.40 12.47
CA THR A 74 -9.13 8.87 11.09
C THR A 74 -7.76 8.95 10.42
N THR A 75 -6.76 9.48 11.13
CA THR A 75 -5.38 9.59 10.64
C THR A 75 -4.78 8.22 10.36
N VAL A 76 -4.91 7.28 11.30
CA VAL A 76 -4.42 5.90 11.16
C VAL A 76 -5.09 5.22 9.96
N LYS A 77 -6.42 5.24 9.87
CA LYS A 77 -7.13 4.60 8.75
C LYS A 77 -6.70 5.16 7.40
N HIS A 78 -6.59 6.48 7.27
CA HIS A 78 -6.16 7.10 6.01
C HIS A 78 -4.75 6.67 5.62
N LYS A 79 -3.80 6.69 6.56
CA LYS A 79 -2.43 6.23 6.32
C LYS A 79 -2.38 4.73 5.98
N SER A 80 -3.13 3.89 6.70
CA SER A 80 -3.23 2.45 6.37
C SER A 80 -3.78 2.23 4.97
N TYR A 81 -4.82 2.95 4.54
CA TYR A 81 -5.32 2.83 3.18
C TYR A 81 -4.33 3.33 2.12
N ASN A 82 -3.51 4.34 2.44
CA ASN A 82 -2.45 4.78 1.54
C ASN A 82 -1.41 3.67 1.34
N VAL A 83 -0.91 3.07 2.42
CA VAL A 83 0.06 1.95 2.35
C VAL A 83 -0.53 0.75 1.63
N TYR A 84 -1.78 0.38 1.95
CA TYR A 84 -2.49 -0.71 1.28
C TYR A 84 -2.59 -0.50 -0.23
N ARG A 85 -2.96 0.71 -0.67
CA ARG A 85 -3.01 1.04 -2.11
C ARG A 85 -1.64 1.00 -2.77
N GLN A 86 -0.61 1.50 -2.11
CA GLN A 86 0.75 1.47 -2.64
C GLN A 86 1.23 0.04 -2.83
N ARG A 87 0.97 -0.86 -1.86
CA ARG A 87 1.31 -2.29 -1.98
C ARG A 87 0.58 -2.95 -3.15
N ASN A 88 -0.72 -2.74 -3.28
CA ASN A 88 -1.48 -3.34 -4.39
C ASN A 88 -1.05 -2.82 -5.76
N LEU A 89 -0.68 -1.55 -5.88
CA LEU A 89 -0.10 -1.00 -7.11
C LEU A 89 1.24 -1.67 -7.44
N HIS A 90 2.10 -1.89 -6.45
CA HIS A 90 3.38 -2.58 -6.68
C HIS A 90 3.18 -4.07 -6.98
N GLU A 91 2.22 -4.73 -6.34
CA GLU A 91 1.90 -6.14 -6.60
C GLU A 91 1.28 -6.33 -8.00
N GLU A 92 0.43 -5.39 -8.45
CA GLU A 92 -0.10 -5.39 -9.82
C GLU A 92 1.00 -5.15 -10.88
N VAL A 93 1.99 -4.31 -10.58
CA VAL A 93 3.15 -4.07 -11.46
C VAL A 93 4.17 -5.22 -11.40
N GLU A 94 4.40 -5.86 -10.25
CA GLU A 94 5.25 -7.05 -10.11
C GLU A 94 4.65 -8.27 -10.84
N LEU A 95 3.32 -8.42 -10.84
CA LEU A 95 2.63 -9.39 -11.68
C LEU A 95 2.81 -9.08 -13.18
N ASP A 96 3.06 -7.81 -13.53
CA ASP A 96 3.37 -7.40 -14.90
C ASP A 96 4.86 -7.67 -15.28
N GLU A 97 5.78 -7.66 -14.31
CA GLU A 97 7.18 -8.06 -14.53
C GLU A 97 7.33 -9.55 -14.86
N THR A 98 6.35 -10.39 -14.48
CA THR A 98 6.28 -11.78 -14.95
C THR A 98 5.98 -11.94 -16.45
N TRP A 99 5.49 -10.91 -17.15
CA TRP A 99 5.39 -10.92 -18.62
C TRP A 99 6.73 -10.62 -19.31
N MET A 100 7.73 -10.14 -18.56
CA MET A 100 9.12 -10.04 -19.03
C MET A 100 9.98 -11.26 -18.66
N GLN A 101 9.40 -12.32 -18.09
CA GLN A 101 9.98 -13.64 -18.22
C GLN A 101 9.40 -14.30 -19.47
N GLU A 102 9.87 -13.86 -20.64
CA GLU A 102 9.99 -14.82 -21.74
C GLU A 102 10.78 -16.00 -21.16
N LYS A 103 10.14 -17.17 -21.07
CA LYS A 103 10.89 -18.39 -20.89
C LYS A 103 11.84 -18.46 -22.08
N ASP A 104 13.10 -18.15 -21.85
CA ASP A 104 14.24 -18.56 -22.66
C ASP A 104 14.26 -20.10 -22.69
N THR A 105 13.32 -20.67 -23.45
CA THR A 105 13.62 -21.86 -24.22
C THR A 105 14.32 -21.33 -25.45
N GLU A 106 15.65 -21.34 -25.44
CA GLU A 106 16.49 -21.16 -26.63
C GLU A 106 16.05 -22.21 -27.67
N LYS A 107 15.03 -21.87 -28.46
CA LYS A 107 14.68 -22.62 -29.66
C LYS A 107 15.78 -22.29 -30.67
N GLY A 108 16.44 -23.32 -31.17
CA GLY A 108 17.43 -23.15 -32.24
C GLY A 108 16.84 -22.39 -33.44
N PRO A 109 17.67 -21.76 -34.29
CA PRO A 109 17.21 -20.92 -35.39
C PRO A 109 16.17 -21.58 -36.29
N GLU A 110 16.27 -22.91 -36.44
CA GLU A 110 15.38 -23.74 -37.26
C GLU A 110 13.95 -23.81 -36.68
N LEU A 111 13.80 -24.00 -35.36
CA LEU A 111 12.49 -23.98 -34.70
C LEU A 111 11.85 -22.58 -34.69
N LEU A 112 12.68 -21.53 -34.60
CA LEU A 112 12.19 -20.15 -34.66
C LEU A 112 11.65 -19.80 -36.05
N MET A 113 12.29 -20.32 -37.10
CA MET A 113 11.89 -20.12 -38.48
C MET A 113 10.59 -20.88 -38.79
N GLU A 114 10.47 -22.12 -38.29
CA GLU A 114 9.26 -22.92 -38.41
C GLU A 114 8.06 -22.29 -37.67
N ASP A 115 8.26 -21.77 -36.45
CA ASP A 115 7.24 -21.03 -35.70
C ASP A 115 6.80 -19.75 -36.42
N PHE A 116 7.73 -19.06 -37.09
CA PHE A 116 7.45 -17.85 -37.85
C PHE A 116 6.61 -18.15 -39.09
N GLU A 117 7.00 -19.15 -39.87
CA GLU A 117 6.24 -19.61 -41.05
C GLU A 117 4.84 -20.10 -40.66
N LEU A 118 4.72 -20.82 -39.54
CA LEU A 118 3.43 -21.29 -39.02
C LEU A 118 2.53 -20.11 -38.63
N LYS A 119 3.07 -19.09 -37.94
CA LYS A 119 2.33 -17.87 -37.58
C LYS A 119 1.89 -17.08 -38.82
N GLU A 120 2.75 -16.97 -39.83
CA GLU A 120 2.43 -16.25 -41.06
C GLU A 120 1.31 -16.96 -41.84
N ALA A 121 1.39 -18.29 -41.94
CA ALA A 121 0.36 -19.12 -42.55
C ALA A 121 -0.98 -19.02 -41.79
N MET A 122 -0.95 -19.08 -40.46
CA MET A 122 -2.15 -18.89 -39.63
C MET A 122 -2.77 -17.50 -39.81
N SER A 123 -1.96 -16.44 -39.85
CA SER A 123 -2.44 -15.07 -40.09
C SER A 123 -3.06 -14.93 -41.47
N GLY A 124 -2.47 -15.55 -42.49
CA GLY A 124 -3.02 -15.61 -43.84
C GLY A 124 -4.38 -16.30 -43.88
N LEU A 125 -4.51 -17.44 -43.23
CA LEU A 125 -5.76 -18.21 -43.14
C LEU A 125 -6.85 -17.46 -42.35
N LEU A 126 -6.48 -16.82 -41.24
CA LEU A 126 -7.40 -16.00 -40.43
C LEU A 126 -7.91 -14.79 -41.22
N LYS A 127 -7.08 -14.17 -42.06
CA LYS A 127 -7.49 -13.07 -42.95
C LYS A 127 -8.42 -13.53 -44.07
N GLN A 128 -8.35 -14.80 -44.47
CA GLN A 128 -9.26 -15.39 -45.46
C GLN A 128 -10.60 -15.84 -44.84
N LEU A 129 -10.66 -16.01 -43.52
CA LEU A 129 -11.93 -16.19 -42.82
C LEU A 129 -12.66 -14.85 -42.66
N LYS A 130 -13.69 -14.62 -43.46
CA LYS A 130 -14.63 -13.51 -43.27
C LYS A 130 -15.64 -13.87 -42.16
N THR A 131 -15.63 -13.09 -41.07
CA THR A 131 -16.49 -13.03 -39.87
C THR A 131 -17.86 -13.72 -39.96
N PRO A 132 -18.18 -14.65 -39.01
CA PRO A 132 -18.77 -14.19 -37.75
C PRO A 132 -18.37 -15.00 -36.48
N TYR A 133 -17.09 -15.32 -36.26
CA TYR A 133 -16.66 -16.02 -35.03
C TYR A 133 -15.41 -15.38 -34.38
N GLN A 134 -15.36 -14.04 -34.31
CA GLN A 134 -14.29 -13.34 -33.57
C GLN A 134 -14.68 -12.91 -32.15
N GLU A 135 -15.90 -13.19 -31.70
CA GLU A 135 -16.34 -12.92 -30.32
C GLU A 135 -17.13 -14.10 -29.74
N VAL A 136 -16.43 -15.15 -29.29
CA VAL A 136 -16.87 -16.05 -28.20
C VAL A 136 -15.65 -16.46 -27.39
#